data_AF-A0A1I7KZM4-F1
#
_entry.id   AF-A0A1I7KZM4-F1
#
_cell.length_a   1.000
_cell.length_b   1.000
_cell.length_c   1.000
_cell.angle_alpha   90.00
_cell.angle_beta   90.00
_cell.angle_gamma   90.00
#
_symmetry.space_group_name_H-M   'P 1'
#
loop_
_entity.id
_entity.type
_entity.pdbx_description
1 polymer ?
#
loop_
_entity_poly.entity_id
_entity_poly.type
_entity_poly.pdbx_seq_one_letter_code
_entity_poly.pdbx_strand_id
1 'polypeptide(L)'
;MPRHFLIACAALSLAACGGTSIQPYPDIWPPLTGMSSDCREVQGLYVDPNAWAWERRGKAVKGEPGAGGTLDAAWIALGFTGQGAPGAGRREFTLAFDGADTLVMEYLINGKTAAVKRLGRDKWSCGADGLRVVTLELSGAVIDKVPSHGSAQRSATLYRVGDSLYSRTIDSSDIKLLHALPRHSLKEQWQRFPASAAFIPR
;
A
#
# COMPACT_ATOMS: atom_id res chain seq x y z
N MET A 1 30.67 -57.67 -5.70
CA MET A 1 30.58 -56.93 -4.43
C MET A 1 30.09 -55.52 -4.73
N PRO A 2 28.90 -55.14 -4.26
CA PRO A 2 28.24 -53.89 -4.62
C PRO A 2 28.65 -52.79 -3.63
N ARG A 3 29.00 -51.60 -4.11
CA ARG A 3 28.90 -50.37 -3.33
C ARG A 3 28.30 -49.29 -4.20
N HIS A 4 27.00 -49.15 -4.01
CA HIS A 4 26.16 -48.06 -4.50
C HIS A 4 26.77 -46.72 -4.07
N PHE A 5 27.38 -46.00 -5.01
CA PHE A 5 27.53 -44.55 -4.89
C PHE A 5 26.23 -43.91 -5.40
N LEU A 6 25.19 -44.06 -4.58
CA LEU A 6 24.08 -43.11 -4.56
C LEU A 6 24.67 -41.78 -4.06
N ILE A 7 25.18 -40.96 -4.98
CA ILE A 7 25.24 -39.53 -4.73
C ILE A 7 23.78 -39.09 -4.73
N ALA A 8 23.22 -39.12 -3.52
CA ALA A 8 21.92 -38.62 -3.21
C ALA A 8 21.77 -37.25 -3.89
N CYS A 9 20.75 -37.15 -4.73
CA CYS A 9 20.09 -35.88 -5.00
C CYS A 9 19.83 -35.23 -3.64
N ALA A 10 20.70 -34.31 -3.23
CA ALA A 10 20.37 -33.25 -2.29
C ALA A 10 19.46 -32.24 -2.99
N ALA A 11 18.42 -32.76 -3.65
CA ALA A 11 17.19 -32.08 -3.96
C ALA A 11 16.29 -32.26 -2.72
N LEU A 12 16.74 -31.73 -1.59
CA LEU A 12 15.90 -31.58 -0.41
C LEU A 12 16.00 -30.13 0.05
N SER A 13 14.92 -29.42 -0.26
CA SER A 13 14.36 -28.43 0.65
C SER A 13 15.10 -27.11 0.76
N LEU A 14 15.48 -26.54 -0.40
CA LEU A 14 15.37 -25.09 -0.56
C LEU A 14 13.88 -24.72 -0.52
N ALA A 15 13.31 -24.77 0.68
CA ALA A 15 12.05 -24.12 0.97
C ALA A 15 12.29 -22.64 0.68
N ALA A 16 11.81 -22.18 -0.47
CA ALA A 16 11.65 -20.76 -0.72
C ALA A 16 10.90 -20.20 0.50
N CYS A 17 11.60 -19.45 1.34
CA CYS A 17 11.02 -18.81 2.51
C CYS A 17 10.08 -17.69 2.02
N GLY A 18 8.90 -18.10 1.58
CA GLY A 18 7.82 -17.24 1.15
C GLY A 18 7.14 -16.65 2.38
N GLY A 19 7.20 -15.34 2.56
CA GLY A 19 6.44 -14.67 3.62
C GLY A 19 5.10 -14.22 3.08
N THR A 20 4.00 -14.82 3.54
CA THR A 20 2.64 -14.32 3.26
C THR A 20 2.05 -13.75 4.55
N SER A 21 1.60 -12.51 4.50
CA SER A 21 0.88 -11.85 5.60
C SER A 21 -0.37 -11.22 5.03
N ILE A 22 -1.54 -11.71 5.45
CA ILE A 22 -2.83 -11.19 5.01
C ILE A 22 -3.57 -10.67 6.22
N GLN A 23 -3.90 -9.39 6.19
CA GLN A 23 -4.83 -8.79 7.13
C GLN A 23 -6.24 -8.86 6.53
N PRO A 24 -7.22 -9.51 7.19
CA PRO A 24 -8.60 -9.46 6.75
C PRO A 24 -9.18 -8.04 6.93
N TYR A 25 -10.24 -7.74 6.19
CA TYR A 25 -11.01 -6.52 6.43
C TYR A 25 -11.55 -6.53 7.87
N PRO A 26 -11.33 -5.48 8.68
CA PRO A 26 -11.74 -5.51 10.08
C PRO A 26 -13.28 -5.52 10.23
N ASP A 27 -13.82 -6.48 10.98
CA ASP A 27 -15.28 -6.65 11.18
C ASP A 27 -15.98 -5.45 11.84
N ILE A 28 -15.21 -4.63 12.56
CA ILE A 28 -15.69 -3.40 13.20
C ILE A 28 -15.82 -2.22 12.23
N TRP A 29 -15.30 -2.34 11.01
CA TRP A 29 -15.43 -1.32 9.99
C TRP A 29 -16.75 -1.49 9.22
N PRO A 30 -17.33 -0.39 8.70
CA PRO A 30 -18.52 -0.47 7.88
C PRO A 30 -18.33 -1.39 6.68
N PRO A 31 -19.37 -2.07 6.18
CA PRO A 31 -19.25 -2.86 4.96
C PRO A 31 -18.76 -1.98 3.81
N LEU A 32 -17.88 -2.54 2.97
CA LEU A 32 -17.49 -1.91 1.73
C LEU A 32 -18.73 -1.80 0.84
N THR A 33 -19.13 -0.58 0.51
CA THR A 33 -20.23 -0.33 -0.42
C THR A 33 -19.71 -0.40 -1.86
N GLY A 34 -20.57 -0.86 -2.76
CA GLY A 34 -20.26 -0.90 -4.19
C GLY A 34 -19.86 0.47 -4.72
N MET A 35 -18.83 0.49 -5.55
CA MET A 35 -18.27 1.70 -6.13
C MET A 35 -18.93 1.99 -7.48
N SER A 36 -19.04 3.26 -7.83
CA SER A 36 -19.52 3.67 -9.15
C SER A 36 -18.53 3.21 -10.23
N SER A 37 -18.97 3.20 -11.50
CA SER A 37 -18.11 2.77 -12.61
C SER A 37 -16.92 3.71 -12.88
N ASP A 38 -16.93 4.93 -12.33
CA ASP A 38 -15.85 5.91 -12.47
C ASP A 38 -15.10 6.18 -11.15
N CYS A 39 -15.56 5.63 -10.03
CA CYS A 39 -14.96 5.70 -8.71
C CYS A 39 -14.76 7.15 -8.22
N ARG A 40 -15.48 8.14 -8.75
CA ARG A 40 -15.27 9.55 -8.39
C ARG A 40 -15.56 9.84 -6.92
N GLU A 41 -16.33 8.99 -6.24
CA GLU A 41 -16.57 9.10 -4.80
C GLU A 41 -15.29 9.03 -3.94
N VAL A 42 -14.17 8.51 -4.45
CA VAL A 42 -12.88 8.53 -3.72
C VAL A 42 -12.19 9.89 -3.75
N GLN A 43 -12.68 10.84 -4.55
CA GLN A 43 -12.14 12.20 -4.55
C GLN A 43 -12.32 12.84 -3.18
N GLY A 44 -11.29 13.54 -2.72
CA GLY A 44 -11.33 14.16 -1.41
C GLY A 44 -9.97 14.57 -0.89
N LEU A 45 -9.99 15.33 0.21
CA LEU A 45 -8.85 15.58 1.08
C LEU A 45 -8.98 14.66 2.29
N TYR A 46 -7.91 13.94 2.60
CA TYR A 46 -7.86 12.95 3.66
C TYR A 46 -6.72 13.26 4.62
N VAL A 47 -6.93 12.94 5.89
CA VAL A 47 -5.90 13.06 6.90
C VAL A 47 -5.04 11.81 6.87
N ASP A 48 -3.72 11.98 6.80
CA ASP A 48 -2.77 10.91 7.09
C ASP A 48 -2.59 10.87 8.61
N PRO A 49 -3.16 9.89 9.32
CA PRO A 49 -3.12 9.84 10.78
C PRO A 49 -1.70 9.60 11.31
N ASN A 50 -0.73 9.30 10.43
CA ASN A 50 0.62 8.99 10.83
C ASN A 50 1.43 10.25 11.21
N ALA A 51 1.22 10.71 12.44
CA ALA A 51 2.12 11.61 13.17
C ALA A 51 3.27 10.86 13.89
N TRP A 52 3.52 9.58 13.53
CA TRP A 52 4.38 8.55 14.15
C TRP A 52 3.63 7.57 15.07
N ALA A 53 3.72 6.28 14.75
CA ALA A 53 3.13 5.18 15.51
C ALA A 53 4.17 4.21 16.10
N TRP A 54 5.33 4.70 16.57
CA TRP A 54 6.00 4.03 17.71
C TRP A 54 5.51 4.57 19.06
N GLU A 55 4.80 5.72 19.08
CA GLU A 55 4.22 6.30 20.30
C GLU A 55 2.80 5.80 20.65
N ARG A 56 2.09 5.10 19.75
CA ARG A 56 0.79 4.46 20.08
C ARG A 56 0.87 2.96 20.34
N ARG A 57 2.05 2.43 20.72
CA ARG A 57 2.11 1.22 21.57
C ARG A 57 1.75 1.62 23.01
N GLY A 58 0.51 2.03 23.24
CA GLY A 58 0.09 2.48 24.56
C GLY A 58 -1.30 3.09 24.54
N LYS A 59 -2.27 2.29 25.01
CA LYS A 59 -3.65 2.66 25.34
C LYS A 59 -4.53 3.02 24.13
N ALA A 60 -5.43 2.08 23.82
CA ALA A 60 -6.71 2.42 23.23
C ALA A 60 -7.27 3.66 23.96
N VAL A 61 -7.57 4.72 23.22
CA VAL A 61 -8.33 5.85 23.75
C VAL A 61 -9.70 5.27 24.10
N LYS A 62 -10.06 5.35 25.38
CA LYS A 62 -11.33 4.82 25.89
C LYS A 62 -12.47 5.53 25.16
N GLY A 63 -13.14 4.85 24.22
CA GLY A 63 -14.20 5.41 23.39
C GLY A 63 -13.88 5.51 21.88
N GLU A 64 -12.63 5.29 21.45
CA GLU A 64 -12.34 5.09 20.02
C GLU A 64 -12.43 3.58 19.69
N PRO A 65 -13.28 3.18 18.73
CA PRO A 65 -13.30 1.81 18.23
C PRO A 65 -11.86 1.42 17.85
N GLY A 66 -11.34 0.39 18.52
CA GLY A 66 -9.96 -0.06 18.35
C GLY A 66 -9.61 -0.14 16.87
N ALA A 67 -8.55 0.56 16.44
CA ALA A 67 -8.18 0.64 15.04
C ALA A 67 -7.78 -0.76 14.52
N GLY A 68 -8.74 -1.52 13.99
CA GLY A 68 -8.52 -2.86 13.43
C GLY A 68 -7.65 -2.91 12.17
N GLY A 69 -7.10 -1.76 11.74
CA GLY A 69 -6.23 -1.59 10.58
C GLY A 69 -4.75 -1.49 10.97
N THR A 70 -3.85 -1.81 10.05
CA THR A 70 -2.44 -1.40 10.20
C THR A 70 -2.33 0.10 9.95
N LEU A 71 -1.54 0.81 10.78
CA LEU A 71 -1.32 2.25 10.62
C LEU A 71 -0.06 2.51 9.78
N ASP A 72 -0.12 2.13 8.50
CA ASP A 72 0.89 2.60 7.55
C ASP A 72 0.54 4.02 7.09
N ALA A 73 1.56 4.86 6.93
CA ALA A 73 1.38 6.22 6.43
C ALA A 73 0.78 6.20 5.02
N ALA A 74 0.03 7.24 4.65
CA ALA A 74 -0.44 7.39 3.29
C ALA A 74 0.74 7.48 2.29
N TRP A 75 1.88 8.06 2.71
CA TRP A 75 3.09 8.05 1.87
C TRP A 75 3.65 6.66 1.57
N ILE A 76 3.45 5.68 2.45
CA ILE A 76 3.81 4.29 2.21
C ILE A 76 2.73 3.60 1.36
N ALA A 77 1.47 3.66 1.81
CA ALA A 77 0.35 2.96 1.18
C ALA A 77 0.12 3.41 -0.28
N LEU A 78 0.18 4.73 -0.52
CA LEU A 78 -0.05 5.35 -1.82
C LEU A 78 1.25 5.61 -2.61
N GLY A 79 2.42 5.29 -2.02
CA GLY A 79 3.71 5.35 -2.69
C GLY A 79 4.13 6.77 -3.06
N PHE A 80 4.11 7.68 -2.08
CA PHE A 80 4.73 9.00 -2.17
C PHE A 80 6.19 8.92 -1.71
N THR A 81 7.14 9.35 -2.54
CA THR A 81 8.57 9.23 -2.25
C THR A 81 8.98 10.11 -1.06
N GLY A 82 9.62 9.51 -0.04
CA GLY A 82 10.56 10.22 0.85
C GLY A 82 9.99 11.28 1.80
N GLN A 83 8.73 11.22 2.20
CA GLN A 83 8.09 12.25 3.05
C GLN A 83 8.14 11.95 4.57
N GLY A 84 8.92 10.94 4.97
CA GLY A 84 9.01 10.45 6.35
C GLY A 84 9.83 11.31 7.32
N ALA A 85 10.01 12.61 7.07
CA ALA A 85 10.84 13.46 7.91
C ALA A 85 10.23 13.59 9.33
N PRO A 86 11.05 13.40 10.37
CA PRO A 86 10.65 13.66 11.73
C PRO A 86 10.15 15.11 11.96
N GLY A 87 9.00 15.32 12.62
CA GLY A 87 8.53 16.65 13.04
C GLY A 87 7.75 17.43 11.98
N ALA A 88 7.48 16.83 10.82
CA ALA A 88 6.55 17.40 9.86
C ALA A 88 5.16 17.47 10.50
N GLY A 89 4.55 18.67 10.50
CA GLY A 89 3.25 18.94 11.14
C GLY A 89 2.07 18.21 10.48
N ARG A 90 0.88 18.79 10.49
CA ARG A 90 -0.35 18.12 9.99
C ARG A 90 -0.15 17.56 8.59
N ARG A 91 -0.43 16.27 8.40
CA ARG A 91 -0.24 15.56 7.13
C ARG A 91 -1.58 15.19 6.52
N GLU A 92 -1.72 15.48 5.24
CA GLU A 92 -2.95 15.24 4.49
C GLU A 92 -2.58 14.77 3.08
N PHE A 93 -3.56 14.24 2.37
CA PHE A 93 -3.40 13.94 0.96
C PHE A 93 -4.71 14.16 0.22
N THR A 94 -4.62 14.53 -1.05
CA THR A 94 -5.77 14.66 -1.93
C THR A 94 -5.79 13.54 -2.96
N LEU A 95 -6.99 13.15 -3.36
CA LEU A 95 -7.25 12.36 -4.55
C LEU A 95 -8.18 13.20 -5.45
N ALA A 96 -7.77 13.42 -6.69
CA ALA A 96 -8.55 14.18 -7.66
C ALA A 96 -8.37 13.57 -9.06
N PHE A 97 -9.43 13.59 -9.87
CA PHE A 97 -9.32 13.18 -11.27
C PHE A 97 -9.16 14.42 -12.14
N ASP A 98 -8.09 14.44 -12.91
CA ASP A 98 -7.83 15.44 -13.94
C ASP A 98 -8.30 14.86 -15.29
N GLY A 99 -9.54 15.19 -15.64
CA GLY A 99 -10.24 14.62 -16.79
C GLY A 99 -10.68 13.16 -16.58
N ALA A 100 -10.57 12.36 -17.63
CA ALA A 100 -10.98 10.95 -17.65
C ALA A 100 -9.83 9.96 -17.42
N ASP A 101 -8.59 10.38 -17.68
CA ASP A 101 -7.44 9.46 -17.80
C ASP A 101 -6.37 9.66 -16.72
N THR A 102 -6.42 10.78 -16.00
CA THR A 102 -5.40 11.11 -15.01
C THR A 102 -5.97 11.15 -13.60
N LEU A 103 -5.39 10.34 -12.71
CA LEU A 103 -5.59 10.45 -11.28
C LEU A 103 -4.42 11.22 -10.67
N VAL A 104 -4.72 12.34 -10.03
CA VAL A 104 -3.77 13.19 -9.30
C VAL A 104 -3.87 12.87 -7.82
N MET A 105 -2.74 12.52 -7.24
CA MET A 105 -2.60 12.33 -5.80
C MET A 105 -1.59 13.35 -5.29
N GLU A 106 -1.98 14.22 -4.37
CA GLU A 106 -1.07 15.20 -3.75
C GLU A 106 -0.91 14.89 -2.27
N TYR A 107 0.31 15.01 -1.78
CA TYR A 107 0.62 14.87 -0.36
C TYR A 107 0.93 16.25 0.20
N LEU A 108 0.34 16.59 1.34
CA LEU A 108 0.41 17.90 1.95
C LEU A 108 1.02 17.79 3.36
N ILE A 109 1.90 18.74 3.68
CA ILE A 109 2.44 18.96 5.01
C ILE A 109 2.12 20.40 5.40
N ASN A 110 1.36 20.58 6.49
CA ASN A 110 0.86 21.88 6.94
C ASN A 110 0.12 22.66 5.83
N GLY A 111 -0.71 21.95 5.05
CA GLY A 111 -1.46 22.53 3.93
C GLY A 111 -0.63 22.90 2.70
N LYS A 112 0.68 22.63 2.70
CA LYS A 112 1.56 22.86 1.54
C LYS A 112 1.86 21.55 0.83
N THR A 113 1.78 21.55 -0.49
CA THR A 113 2.12 20.40 -1.33
C THR A 113 3.58 20.01 -1.13
N ALA A 114 3.80 18.79 -0.62
CA ALA A 114 5.11 18.20 -0.39
C ALA A 114 5.48 17.19 -1.50
N ALA A 115 4.48 16.52 -2.08
CA ALA A 115 4.67 15.64 -3.23
C ALA A 115 3.41 15.61 -4.10
N VAL A 116 3.58 15.39 -5.40
CA VAL A 116 2.47 15.16 -6.33
C VAL A 116 2.81 13.95 -7.18
N LYS A 117 1.82 13.08 -7.37
CA LYS A 117 1.88 11.93 -8.26
C LYS A 117 0.72 12.01 -9.25
N ARG A 118 1.04 11.93 -10.53
CA ARG A 118 0.04 11.83 -11.61
C ARG A 118 0.10 10.41 -12.16
N LEU A 119 -1.01 9.70 -12.07
CA LEU A 119 -1.17 8.34 -12.56
C LEU A 119 -1.99 8.39 -13.84
N GLY A 120 -1.38 7.95 -14.94
CA GLY A 120 -2.09 7.71 -16.20
C GLY A 120 -2.99 6.48 -16.11
N ARG A 121 -3.86 6.32 -17.11
CA ARG A 121 -4.87 5.24 -17.17
C ARG A 121 -4.30 3.82 -17.10
N ASP A 122 -3.02 3.65 -17.43
CA ASP A 122 -2.31 2.37 -17.31
C ASP A 122 -1.96 2.00 -15.85
N LYS A 123 -1.96 2.99 -14.93
CA LYS A 123 -1.62 2.82 -13.52
C LYS A 123 -2.82 2.83 -12.58
N TRP A 124 -4.04 2.98 -13.10
CA TRP A 124 -5.24 2.89 -12.29
C TRP A 124 -6.43 2.31 -13.07
N SER A 125 -7.33 1.66 -12.34
CA SER A 125 -8.56 1.11 -12.90
C SER A 125 -9.68 1.24 -11.87
N CYS A 126 -10.88 1.54 -12.33
CA CYS A 126 -12.08 1.53 -11.52
C CYS A 126 -12.94 0.31 -11.87
N GLY A 127 -13.58 -0.28 -10.87
CA GLY A 127 -14.56 -1.35 -11.02
C GLY A 127 -15.42 -1.50 -9.77
N ALA A 128 -16.30 -2.51 -9.77
CA ALA A 128 -17.15 -2.81 -8.62
C ALA A 128 -16.35 -3.06 -7.32
N ASP A 129 -15.11 -3.54 -7.46
CA ASP A 129 -14.18 -3.81 -6.37
C ASP A 129 -13.35 -2.59 -5.95
N GLY A 130 -13.66 -1.37 -6.42
CA GLY A 130 -13.01 -0.12 -6.02
C GLY A 130 -11.99 0.44 -7.00
N LEU A 131 -11.37 1.56 -6.60
CA LEU A 131 -10.34 2.23 -7.38
C LEU A 131 -8.99 1.56 -7.09
N ARG A 132 -8.51 0.74 -8.01
CA ARG A 132 -7.18 0.14 -7.93
C ARG A 132 -6.14 1.08 -8.54
N VAL A 133 -5.06 1.32 -7.81
CA VAL A 133 -3.90 2.11 -8.24
C VAL A 133 -2.62 1.30 -8.06
N VAL A 134 -1.72 1.37 -9.05
CA VAL A 134 -0.36 0.82 -8.94
C VAL A 134 0.53 1.92 -8.37
N THR A 135 1.03 1.73 -7.15
CA THR A 135 1.74 2.76 -6.40
C THR A 135 3.25 2.55 -6.39
N LEU A 136 3.72 1.33 -6.61
CA LEU A 136 5.12 1.00 -6.86
C LEU A 136 5.17 -0.09 -7.92
N GLU A 137 6.07 0.08 -8.89
CA GLU A 137 6.40 -0.96 -9.85
C GLU A 137 7.89 -0.86 -10.13
N LEU A 138 8.62 -1.87 -9.68
CA LEU A 138 10.05 -2.04 -9.90
C LEU A 138 10.23 -3.35 -10.65
N SER A 139 10.82 -3.29 -11.84
CA SER A 139 11.12 -4.46 -12.66
C SER A 139 12.50 -4.35 -13.30
N GLY A 140 13.12 -5.50 -13.56
CA GLY A 140 14.24 -5.61 -14.48
C GLY A 140 15.61 -5.90 -13.88
N ALA A 141 16.53 -6.22 -14.79
CA ALA A 141 17.92 -6.61 -14.56
C ALA A 141 18.86 -5.43 -14.19
N VAL A 142 18.36 -4.20 -14.10
CA VAL A 142 19.13 -2.95 -13.85
C VAL A 142 19.50 -2.79 -12.37
N ILE A 143 19.71 -3.91 -11.69
CA ILE A 143 20.49 -4.02 -10.46
C ILE A 143 21.65 -4.98 -10.75
N ASP A 144 22.26 -4.87 -11.93
CA ASP A 144 23.33 -5.73 -12.46
C ASP A 144 24.65 -5.64 -11.69
N LYS A 145 24.68 -4.88 -10.58
CA LYS A 145 25.83 -4.69 -9.70
C LYS A 145 25.55 -4.93 -8.22
N VAL A 146 24.32 -5.31 -7.84
CA VAL A 146 23.98 -5.63 -6.43
C VAL A 146 23.43 -7.05 -6.40
N PRO A 147 23.89 -7.92 -5.47
CA PRO A 147 23.36 -9.27 -5.34
C PRO A 147 21.90 -9.24 -4.85
N SER A 148 20.95 -9.03 -5.76
CA SER A 148 19.48 -9.17 -5.63
C SER A 148 18.81 -8.70 -6.93
N HIS A 149 18.45 -9.62 -7.83
CA HIS A 149 17.56 -9.32 -8.96
C HIS A 149 16.12 -9.62 -8.54
N GLY A 150 15.17 -8.77 -8.90
CA GLY A 150 13.78 -9.02 -8.54
C GLY A 150 12.79 -8.03 -9.11
N SER A 151 11.51 -8.36 -8.98
CA SER A 151 10.39 -7.46 -9.22
C SER A 151 9.69 -7.15 -7.91
N ALA A 152 9.29 -5.91 -7.70
CA ALA A 152 8.43 -5.51 -6.61
C ALA A 152 7.28 -4.67 -7.14
N GLN A 153 6.07 -5.00 -6.71
CA GLN A 153 4.87 -4.26 -7.05
C GLN A 153 4.08 -3.97 -5.79
N ARG A 154 3.61 -2.72 -5.66
CA ARG A 154 2.59 -2.32 -4.69
C ARG A 154 1.38 -1.81 -5.44
N SER A 155 0.21 -2.30 -5.05
CA SER A 155 -1.06 -1.72 -5.47
C SER A 155 -1.91 -1.37 -4.26
N ALA A 156 -2.69 -0.30 -4.37
CA ALA A 156 -3.70 0.06 -3.38
C ALA A 156 -5.08 0.02 -4.04
N THR A 157 -6.07 -0.56 -3.37
CA THR A 157 -7.48 -0.52 -3.79
C THR A 157 -8.24 0.33 -2.80
N LEU A 158 -8.89 1.37 -3.32
CA LEU A 158 -9.48 2.44 -2.54
C LEU A 158 -11.01 2.36 -2.56
N TYR A 159 -11.60 2.57 -1.40
CA TYR A 159 -13.04 2.59 -1.18
C TYR A 159 -13.43 3.82 -0.36
N ARG A 160 -14.45 4.55 -0.78
CA ARG A 160 -15.05 5.60 0.05
C ARG A 160 -16.27 5.04 0.77
N VAL A 161 -16.27 5.08 2.10
CA VAL A 161 -17.45 4.73 2.90
C VAL A 161 -17.67 5.79 3.98
N GLY A 162 -18.78 6.53 3.86
CA GLY A 162 -19.08 7.68 4.71
C GLY A 162 -17.93 8.69 4.68
N ASP A 163 -17.47 9.10 5.86
CA ASP A 163 -16.39 10.07 6.02
C ASP A 163 -14.98 9.48 6.03
N SER A 164 -14.79 8.21 5.65
CA SER A 164 -13.45 7.60 5.57
C SER A 164 -13.12 7.02 4.19
N LEU A 165 -11.84 7.09 3.83
CA LEU A 165 -11.24 6.33 2.74
C LEU A 165 -10.61 5.07 3.32
N TYR A 166 -10.97 3.93 2.79
CA TYR A 166 -10.39 2.64 3.13
C TYR A 166 -9.45 2.23 2.01
N SER A 167 -8.26 1.79 2.37
CA SER A 167 -7.22 1.37 1.42
C SER A 167 -6.83 -0.06 1.73
N ARG A 168 -6.89 -0.91 0.71
CA ARG A 168 -6.31 -2.25 0.70
C ARG A 168 -5.00 -2.20 -0.06
N THR A 169 -3.88 -2.32 0.64
CA THR A 169 -2.56 -2.36 0.02
C THR A 169 -2.13 -3.81 -0.17
N ILE A 170 -1.67 -4.16 -1.37
CA ILE A 170 -1.06 -5.45 -1.68
C ILE A 170 0.37 -5.18 -2.19
N ASP A 171 1.34 -5.67 -1.42
CA ASP A 171 2.76 -5.70 -1.75
C ASP A 171 3.15 -7.11 -2.19
N SER A 172 3.65 -7.23 -3.41
CA SER A 172 4.24 -8.46 -3.92
C SER A 172 5.69 -8.20 -4.29
N SER A 173 6.58 -9.10 -3.90
CA SER A 173 7.94 -9.10 -4.42
C SER A 173 8.41 -10.51 -4.71
N ASP A 174 9.19 -10.64 -5.78
CA ASP A 174 9.95 -11.83 -6.11
C ASP A 174 11.41 -11.39 -6.28
N ILE A 175 12.26 -11.85 -5.37
CA ILE A 175 13.66 -11.44 -5.26
C ILE A 175 14.53 -12.69 -5.23
N LYS A 176 15.57 -12.73 -6.06
CA LYS A 176 16.63 -13.73 -6.00
C LYS A 176 17.78 -13.22 -5.14
N LEU A 177 17.87 -13.69 -3.90
CA LEU A 177 19.00 -13.39 -3.03
C LEU A 177 20.21 -14.26 -3.46
N LEU A 178 21.37 -13.63 -3.65
CA LEU A 178 22.64 -14.30 -3.99
C LEU A 178 22.55 -15.21 -5.24
N HIS A 179 21.70 -14.88 -6.22
CA HIS A 179 21.46 -15.66 -7.46
C HIS A 179 20.93 -17.10 -7.28
N ALA A 180 20.69 -17.56 -6.05
CA ALA A 180 20.34 -18.97 -5.78
C ALA A 180 19.05 -19.15 -4.96
N LEU A 181 18.65 -18.16 -4.17
CA LEU A 181 17.52 -18.28 -3.25
C LEU A 181 16.34 -17.41 -3.72
N PRO A 182 15.31 -17.99 -4.36
CA PRO A 182 14.09 -17.24 -4.65
C PRO A 182 13.36 -16.96 -3.34
N ARG A 183 13.07 -15.68 -3.12
CA ARG A 183 12.23 -15.20 -2.02
C ARG A 183 11.01 -14.51 -2.63
N HIS A 184 9.86 -15.11 -2.40
CA HIS A 184 8.58 -14.49 -2.65
C HIS A 184 8.06 -13.82 -1.36
N SER A 185 7.45 -12.65 -1.46
CA SER A 185 6.71 -12.07 -0.35
C SER A 185 5.39 -11.51 -0.85
N LEU A 186 4.31 -11.79 -0.11
CA LEU A 186 3.02 -11.17 -0.29
C LEU A 186 2.58 -10.57 1.04
N LYS A 187 2.27 -9.28 1.03
CA LYS A 187 1.72 -8.60 2.21
C LYS A 187 0.48 -7.84 1.80
N GLU A 188 -0.64 -8.19 2.42
CA GLU A 188 -1.91 -7.51 2.28
C GLU A 188 -2.26 -6.81 3.59
N GLN A 189 -2.63 -5.54 3.50
CA GLN A 189 -2.92 -4.69 4.64
C GLN A 189 -4.09 -3.75 4.37
N TRP A 190 -4.80 -3.42 5.44
CA TRP A 190 -5.89 -2.46 5.41
C TRP A 190 -5.54 -1.21 6.22
N GLN A 191 -5.82 -0.05 5.63
CA GLN A 191 -5.69 1.27 6.24
C GLN A 191 -7.01 2.04 6.13
N ARG A 192 -7.25 2.95 7.08
CA ARG A 192 -8.38 3.88 7.07
C ARG A 192 -7.88 5.31 7.25
N PHE A 193 -8.28 6.19 6.35
CA PHE A 193 -7.95 7.61 6.34
C PHE A 193 -9.24 8.43 6.48
N PRO A 194 -9.44 9.19 7.57
CA PRO A 194 -10.62 10.03 7.70
C PRO A 194 -10.52 11.20 6.71
N ALA A 195 -11.67 11.60 6.15
CA ALA A 195 -11.75 12.82 5.37
C ALA A 195 -11.43 14.03 6.24
N SER A 196 -10.75 15.00 5.64
CA SER A 196 -10.51 16.28 6.25
C SER A 196 -11.77 17.14 6.14
N ALA A 197 -12.22 17.70 7.26
CA ALA A 197 -13.36 18.62 7.30
C ALA A 197 -13.16 19.91 6.45
N ALA A 198 -11.94 20.14 5.95
CA ALA A 198 -11.60 21.25 5.09
C ALA A 198 -11.92 21.01 3.59
N PHE A 199 -12.43 19.83 3.21
CA PHE A 199 -12.81 19.55 1.82
C PHE A 199 -14.19 20.13 1.50
N ILE A 200 -14.22 21.21 0.70
CA ILE A 200 -15.42 21.64 0.00
C ILE A 200 -15.30 21.11 -1.44
N PRO A 201 -16.09 20.11 -1.85
CA PRO A 201 -16.12 19.70 -3.25
C PRO A 201 -16.51 20.92 -4.10
N ARG A 202 -15.70 21.26 -5.09
CA ARG A 202 -16.05 22.20 -6.14
C ARG A 202 -16.64 21.46 -7.33
#